data_AF-A0A6I1KA57-F1
#
_entry.id   AF-A0A6I1KA57-F1
#
_cell.length_a   1.000
_cell.length_b   1.000
_cell.length_c   1.000
_cell.angle_alpha   90.00
_cell.angle_beta   90.00
_cell.angle_gamma   90.00
#
_symmetry.space_group_name_H-M   'P 1'
#
loop_
_entity.id
_entity.type
_entity.pdbx_description
1 polymer ?
#
loop_
_entity_poly.entity_id
_entity_poly.type
_entity_poly.pdbx_seq_one_letter_code
_entity_poly.pdbx_strand_id
1 'polypeptide(L)'
;MNLRGHILGTVAANLALVGALLWQAARMPAPDPRGGVSITTNIVNEVVSEAPPRPAVVSVPGSPPFRWSQLETTNHAQFLTNLLAIGCPPETARDILEARVADDFRTRLRELTLPLQTRFWDLTAADREFGELFKEPELEKQIEALKEERKRVEAELQTVVGRESKPARRTIESELRYLPAEKELAFSDLSARLLKERQAVDREPGNATPAERAARRKAMFERHQVERRALLSDAEWDEYELRHSRHANHVRNTHGFTASTEELRSLAVALRDFELANPLPVPRDSNRPGDDLNWNAKSQERAAAEKAALTTRLGEAGFAAFERGSDPRFHMLLKLARRLELAPEAAAQWLAVQTTAQEQARLTRENPVLADDAR
;
A
#
# COMPACT_ATOMS: atom_id res chain seq x y z
N MET A 1 56.04 9.88 -21.00
CA MET A 1 55.33 10.59 -19.91
C MET A 1 55.14 9.61 -18.76
N ASN A 2 55.67 9.92 -17.58
CA ASN A 2 55.90 8.93 -16.52
C ASN A 2 54.64 8.71 -15.66
N LEU A 3 53.86 7.67 -15.99
CA LEU A 3 52.65 7.21 -15.30
C LEU A 3 52.83 7.05 -13.77
N ARG A 4 54.05 6.70 -13.33
CA ARG A 4 54.41 6.58 -11.92
C ARG A 4 54.31 7.91 -11.16
N GLY A 5 54.62 9.04 -11.81
CA GLY A 5 54.52 10.36 -11.19
C GLY A 5 53.08 10.79 -10.92
N HIS A 6 52.15 10.42 -11.80
CA HIS A 6 50.72 10.72 -11.62
C HIS A 6 50.10 9.90 -10.50
N ILE A 7 50.43 8.61 -10.38
CA ILE A 7 49.93 7.74 -9.32
C ILE A 7 50.42 8.23 -7.94
N LEU A 8 51.72 8.55 -7.83
CA LEU A 8 52.29 9.11 -6.60
C LEU A 8 51.65 10.45 -6.23
N GLY A 9 51.38 11.31 -7.22
CA GLY A 9 50.67 12.58 -6.99
C GLY A 9 49.26 12.39 -6.45
N THR A 10 48.49 11.45 -6.99
CA THR A 10 47.12 11.19 -6.52
C THR A 10 47.07 10.57 -5.12
N VAL A 11 48.03 9.70 -4.78
CA VAL A 11 48.10 9.11 -3.44
C VAL A 11 48.47 10.17 -2.40
N ALA A 12 49.44 11.04 -2.71
CA ALA A 12 49.81 12.14 -1.82
C ALA A 12 48.66 13.13 -1.59
N ALA A 13 47.88 13.45 -2.63
CA ALA A 13 46.72 14.32 -2.52
C ALA A 13 45.61 13.73 -1.64
N ASN A 14 45.33 12.43 -1.78
CA ASN A 14 44.33 11.74 -0.95
C ASN A 14 44.77 11.69 0.52
N LEU A 15 46.06 11.46 0.79
CA LEU A 15 46.60 11.47 2.17
C LEU A 15 46.52 12.86 2.81
N ALA A 16 46.78 13.92 2.04
CA ALA A 16 46.62 15.30 2.51
C ALA A 16 45.15 15.62 2.84
N LEU A 17 44.20 15.16 2.03
CA LEU A 17 42.76 15.32 2.27
C LEU A 17 42.30 14.60 3.54
N VAL A 18 42.75 13.35 3.76
CA VAL A 18 42.46 12.60 4.99
C VAL A 18 43.06 13.30 6.21
N GLY A 19 44.30 13.80 6.10
CA GLY A 19 44.94 14.57 7.16
C GLY A 19 44.18 15.84 7.52
N ALA A 20 43.68 16.57 6.51
CA ALA A 20 42.88 17.77 6.71
C ALA A 20 41.53 17.48 7.41
N LEU A 21 40.85 16.39 7.03
CA LEU A 21 39.59 15.97 7.66
C LEU A 21 39.78 15.57 9.12
N LEU A 22 40.84 14.81 9.43
CA LEU A 22 41.16 14.43 10.81
C LEU A 22 41.52 15.64 11.68
N TRP A 23 42.25 16.61 11.12
CA TRP A 23 42.57 17.85 11.80
C TRP A 23 41.32 18.72 12.05
N GLN A 24 40.38 18.75 11.11
CA GLN A 24 39.12 19.46 11.28
C GLN A 24 38.22 18.79 12.32
N ALA A 25 38.17 17.46 12.34
CA ALA A 25 37.43 16.70 13.35
C ALA A 25 38.01 16.90 14.77
N ALA A 26 39.34 16.97 14.89
CA ALA A 26 40.01 17.23 16.17
C ALA A 26 39.78 18.66 16.71
N ARG A 27 39.34 19.60 15.86
CA ARG A 27 39.00 20.98 16.24
C ARG A 27 37.52 21.22 16.51
N MET A 28 36.66 20.20 16.32
CA MET A 28 35.27 20.33 16.71
C MET A 28 35.14 20.29 18.23
N PRO A 29 34.53 21.31 18.87
CA PRO A 29 34.30 21.30 20.30
C PRO A 29 33.36 20.15 20.67
N ALA A 30 33.70 19.41 21.73
CA ALA A 30 32.89 18.31 22.22
C ALA A 30 31.47 18.81 22.58
N PRO A 31 30.41 18.03 22.28
CA PRO A 31 29.06 18.37 22.69
C PRO A 31 28.95 18.38 24.22
N ASP A 32 28.35 19.43 24.77
CA ASP A 32 28.10 19.60 26.20
C ASP A 32 27.16 18.49 26.73
N PRO A 33 27.52 17.70 27.76
CA PRO A 33 26.73 16.57 28.24
C PRO A 33 25.51 16.95 29.09
N ARG A 34 25.03 18.20 29.06
CA ARG A 34 23.90 18.66 29.89
C ARG A 34 22.60 18.78 29.10
N GLY A 35 22.11 17.63 28.62
CA GLY A 35 20.74 17.41 28.16
C GLY A 35 20.01 16.41 29.05
N GLY A 36 19.99 16.65 30.36
CA GLY A 36 19.26 15.80 31.31
C GLY A 36 17.76 15.93 31.11
N VAL A 37 17.13 14.87 30.61
CA VAL A 37 15.68 14.73 30.54
C VAL A 37 15.14 14.67 31.97
N SER A 38 14.45 15.72 32.40
CA SER A 38 13.66 15.70 33.64
C SER A 38 12.38 14.92 33.36
N ILE A 39 12.31 13.68 33.84
CA ILE A 39 11.07 12.89 33.84
C ILE A 39 10.25 13.39 35.02
N THR A 40 9.31 14.29 34.75
CA THR A 40 8.26 14.66 35.72
C THR A 40 7.16 13.59 35.65
N THR A 41 7.18 12.63 36.58
CA THR A 41 6.05 11.74 36.82
C THR A 41 4.95 12.53 37.53
N ASN A 42 3.89 12.88 36.81
CA ASN A 42 2.66 13.39 37.41
C ASN A 42 1.98 12.26 38.18
N ILE A 43 2.21 12.22 39.50
CA ILE A 43 1.36 11.49 40.44
C ILE A 43 0.07 12.31 40.56
N VAL A 44 -1.04 11.75 40.10
CA VAL A 44 -2.37 12.34 40.28
C VAL A 44 -2.76 12.14 41.74
N ASN A 45 -2.52 13.15 42.57
CA ASN A 45 -3.30 13.31 43.80
C ASN A 45 -4.70 13.73 43.39
N GLU A 46 -5.68 12.92 43.77
CA GLU A 46 -7.11 13.22 43.66
C GLU A 46 -7.43 14.37 44.62
N VAL A 47 -7.15 15.60 44.17
CA VAL A 47 -7.71 16.79 44.77
C VAL A 47 -9.10 16.93 44.16
N VAL A 48 -10.12 16.78 45.00
CA VAL A 48 -11.49 17.22 44.72
C VAL A 48 -11.43 18.72 44.46
N SER A 49 -11.16 19.10 43.21
CA SER A 49 -11.19 20.47 42.76
C SER A 49 -12.64 20.82 42.51
N GLU A 50 -13.19 21.66 43.37
CA GLU A 50 -14.38 22.45 43.10
C GLU A 50 -14.27 23.04 41.68
N ALA A 51 -15.32 22.84 40.88
CA ALA A 51 -15.31 23.18 39.47
C ALA A 51 -14.95 24.67 39.32
N PRO A 52 -13.94 25.04 38.50
CA PRO A 52 -13.67 26.44 38.24
C PRO A 52 -14.95 27.08 37.68
N PRO A 53 -15.29 28.31 38.10
CA PRO A 53 -16.46 29.00 37.57
C PRO A 53 -16.35 29.01 36.05
N ARG A 54 -17.39 28.51 35.36
CA ARG A 54 -17.47 28.55 33.90
C ARG A 54 -17.08 29.96 33.46
N PRO A 55 -16.15 30.13 32.50
CA PRO A 55 -15.85 31.45 31.99
C PRO A 55 -17.18 32.07 31.55
N ALA A 56 -17.45 33.28 32.05
CA ALA A 56 -18.66 34.00 31.71
C ALA A 56 -18.76 34.03 30.18
N VAL A 57 -19.86 33.51 29.64
CA VAL A 57 -20.18 33.66 28.22
C VAL A 57 -20.16 35.15 27.95
N VAL A 58 -19.16 35.62 27.21
CA VAL A 58 -19.05 37.01 26.79
C VAL A 58 -20.18 37.24 25.78
N SER A 59 -21.36 37.53 26.31
CA SER A 59 -22.50 38.02 25.55
C SER A 59 -22.15 39.43 25.11
N VAL A 60 -21.75 39.60 23.85
CA VAL A 60 -21.68 40.92 23.23
C VAL A 60 -23.10 41.50 23.26
N PRO A 61 -23.36 42.62 23.98
CA PRO A 61 -24.69 43.18 24.06
C PRO A 61 -25.15 43.62 22.66
N GLY A 62 -26.23 43.02 22.16
CA GLY A 62 -26.84 43.34 20.86
C GLY A 62 -26.75 42.23 19.80
N SER A 63 -25.97 41.16 20.02
CA SER A 63 -25.94 40.03 19.09
C SER A 63 -27.08 39.04 19.40
N PRO A 64 -27.85 38.59 18.38
CA PRO A 64 -28.85 37.54 18.60
C PRO A 64 -28.17 36.27 19.15
N PRO A 65 -28.88 35.46 19.94
CA PRO A 65 -28.31 34.23 20.48
C PRO A 65 -27.81 33.36 19.33
N PHE A 66 -26.55 32.93 19.41
CA PHE A 66 -25.95 32.02 18.43
C PHE A 66 -26.79 30.74 18.34
N ARG A 67 -27.14 30.34 17.12
CA ARG A 67 -27.85 29.09 16.84
C ARG A 67 -27.06 28.32 15.80
N TRP A 68 -26.81 27.03 16.05
CA TRP A 68 -26.10 26.14 15.11
C TRP A 68 -26.74 26.09 13.72
N SER A 69 -28.07 26.25 13.65
CA SER A 69 -28.81 26.34 12.39
C SER A 69 -28.44 27.54 11.52
N GLN A 70 -27.75 28.55 12.05
CA GLN A 70 -27.22 29.68 11.28
C GLN A 70 -25.96 29.32 10.50
N LEU A 71 -25.23 28.28 10.92
CA LEU A 71 -24.03 27.78 10.24
C LEU A 71 -24.37 26.69 9.22
N GLU A 72 -25.26 25.77 9.58
CA GLU A 72 -25.57 24.59 8.76
C GLU A 72 -26.19 24.96 7.42
N THR A 73 -25.40 24.81 6.36
CA THR A 73 -25.85 24.97 4.97
C THR A 73 -25.19 23.90 4.11
N THR A 74 -25.88 23.48 3.06
CA THR A 74 -25.36 22.50 2.07
C THR A 74 -24.39 23.15 1.08
N ASN A 75 -24.42 24.48 0.95
CA ASN A 75 -23.53 25.23 0.07
C ASN A 75 -22.24 25.60 0.81
N HIS A 76 -21.11 25.04 0.37
CA HIS A 76 -19.79 25.27 0.96
C HIS A 76 -19.39 26.76 1.03
N ALA A 77 -19.73 27.57 0.03
CA ALA A 77 -19.43 29.00 0.02
C ALA A 77 -20.27 29.77 1.06
N GLN A 78 -21.54 29.40 1.22
CA GLN A 78 -22.41 29.96 2.24
C GLN A 78 -21.95 29.54 3.64
N PHE A 79 -21.56 28.28 3.81
CA PHE A 79 -21.00 27.78 5.07
C PHE A 79 -19.74 28.56 5.49
N LEU A 80 -18.83 28.83 4.54
CA LEU A 80 -17.65 29.66 4.79
C LEU A 80 -18.03 31.09 5.20
N THR A 81 -18.97 31.69 4.50
CA THR A 81 -19.43 33.06 4.81
C THR A 81 -20.06 33.12 6.20
N ASN A 82 -20.84 32.10 6.57
CA ASN A 82 -21.45 32.00 7.89
C ASN A 82 -20.38 31.80 8.99
N LEU A 83 -19.34 31.00 8.74
CA LEU A 83 -18.19 30.83 9.65
C LEU A 83 -17.42 32.14 9.86
N LEU A 84 -17.17 32.90 8.79
CA LEU A 84 -16.50 34.19 8.90
C LEU A 84 -17.37 35.23 9.61
N ALA A 85 -18.69 35.21 9.39
CA ALA A 85 -19.64 36.13 10.01
C ALA A 85 -19.74 35.98 11.54
N ILE A 86 -19.49 34.78 12.08
CA ILE A 86 -19.43 34.55 13.52
C ILE A 86 -18.07 34.87 14.15
N GLY A 87 -17.12 35.40 13.36
CA GLY A 87 -15.79 35.77 13.81
C GLY A 87 -14.79 34.62 13.88
N CYS A 88 -15.02 33.52 13.16
CA CYS A 88 -14.03 32.45 13.06
C CYS A 88 -12.79 32.97 12.29
N PRO A 89 -11.57 32.73 12.78
CA PRO A 89 -10.36 33.05 12.04
C PRO A 89 -10.39 32.39 10.65
N PRO A 90 -9.94 33.06 9.59
CA PRO A 90 -10.05 32.54 8.23
C PRO A 90 -9.29 31.22 8.03
N GLU A 91 -8.18 31.03 8.75
CA GLU A 91 -7.43 29.76 8.75
C GLU A 91 -8.24 28.61 9.36
N THR A 92 -8.87 28.85 10.52
CA THR A 92 -9.71 27.85 11.18
C THR A 92 -10.97 27.53 10.39
N ALA A 93 -11.62 28.56 9.81
CA ALA A 93 -12.82 28.39 8.99
C ALA A 93 -12.53 27.51 7.76
N ARG A 94 -11.34 27.66 7.18
CA ARG A 94 -10.86 26.83 6.09
C ARG A 94 -10.62 25.39 6.52
N ASP A 95 -9.88 25.17 7.60
CA ASP A 95 -9.59 23.80 8.07
C ASP A 95 -10.88 23.02 8.35
N ILE A 96 -11.88 23.68 8.94
CA ILE A 96 -13.21 23.10 9.18
C ILE A 96 -13.89 22.74 7.86
N LEU A 97 -13.82 23.61 6.85
CA LEU A 97 -14.46 23.40 5.58
C LEU A 97 -13.74 22.33 4.72
N GLU A 98 -12.42 22.29 4.72
CA GLU A 98 -11.64 21.23 4.08
C GLU A 98 -11.97 19.87 4.69
N ALA A 99 -12.07 19.79 6.02
CA ALA A 99 -12.49 18.57 6.71
C ALA A 99 -13.91 18.14 6.30
N ARG A 100 -14.86 19.09 6.22
CA ARG A 100 -16.24 18.82 5.80
C ARG A 100 -16.31 18.30 4.36
N VAL A 101 -15.64 18.96 3.42
CA VAL A 101 -15.59 18.52 2.01
C VAL A 101 -14.97 17.14 1.88
N ALA A 102 -13.92 16.86 2.66
CA ALA A 102 -13.30 15.54 2.70
C ALA A 102 -14.27 14.46 3.22
N ASP A 103 -15.05 14.75 4.26
CA ASP A 103 -16.05 13.83 4.81
C ASP A 103 -17.22 13.56 3.86
N ASP A 104 -17.74 14.61 3.20
CA ASP A 104 -18.81 14.47 2.21
C ASP A 104 -18.33 13.63 1.02
N PHE A 105 -17.13 13.90 0.51
CA PHE A 105 -16.52 13.11 -0.57
C PHE A 105 -16.28 11.66 -0.14
N ARG A 106 -15.75 11.42 1.06
CA ARG A 106 -15.49 10.09 1.61
C ARG A 106 -16.78 9.29 1.72
N THR A 107 -17.86 9.91 2.19
CA THR A 107 -19.17 9.28 2.34
C THR A 107 -19.73 8.85 0.99
N ARG A 108 -19.81 9.77 0.02
CA ARG A 108 -20.31 9.45 -1.33
C ARG A 108 -19.45 8.40 -2.03
N LEU A 109 -18.13 8.52 -1.93
CA LEU A 109 -17.23 7.55 -2.52
C LEU A 109 -17.43 6.18 -1.86
N ARG A 110 -17.62 6.11 -0.54
CA ARG A 110 -17.90 4.87 0.20
C ARG A 110 -19.17 4.20 -0.33
N GLU A 111 -20.26 4.93 -0.47
CA GLU A 111 -21.53 4.41 -1.01
C GLU A 111 -21.36 3.75 -2.39
N LEU A 112 -20.56 4.34 -3.28
CA LEU A 112 -20.29 3.79 -4.61
C LEU A 112 -19.51 2.48 -4.59
N THR A 113 -18.51 2.37 -3.71
CA THR A 113 -17.56 1.24 -3.74
C THR A 113 -17.85 0.14 -2.72
N LEU A 114 -18.63 0.43 -1.67
CA LEU A 114 -18.95 -0.52 -0.61
C LEU A 114 -19.51 -1.84 -1.16
N PRO A 115 -20.43 -1.85 -2.16
CA PRO A 115 -20.94 -3.09 -2.74
C PRO A 115 -19.84 -3.96 -3.39
N LEU A 116 -18.81 -3.35 -3.95
CA LEU A 116 -17.69 -4.07 -4.55
C LEU A 116 -16.77 -4.66 -3.48
N GLN A 117 -16.55 -3.91 -2.39
CA GLN A 117 -15.66 -4.33 -1.31
C GLN A 117 -16.27 -5.42 -0.42
N THR A 118 -17.59 -5.40 -0.20
CA THR A 118 -18.29 -6.45 0.55
C THR A 118 -18.33 -7.75 -0.23
N ARG A 119 -18.51 -7.68 -1.56
CA ARG A 119 -18.57 -8.83 -2.46
C ARG A 119 -17.21 -9.24 -3.03
N PHE A 120 -16.11 -8.87 -2.38
CA PHE A 120 -14.74 -9.10 -2.85
C PHE A 120 -14.51 -10.56 -3.31
N TRP A 121 -14.86 -11.53 -2.47
CA TRP A 121 -14.67 -12.95 -2.77
C TRP A 121 -15.66 -13.46 -3.82
N ASP A 122 -16.90 -12.99 -3.83
CA ASP A 122 -17.89 -13.37 -4.85
C ASP A 122 -17.50 -12.88 -6.24
N LEU A 123 -16.96 -11.66 -6.31
CA LEU A 123 -16.47 -11.07 -7.55
C LEU A 123 -15.21 -11.78 -8.06
N THR A 124 -14.37 -12.22 -7.13
CA THR A 124 -13.21 -13.08 -7.43
C THR A 124 -13.67 -14.44 -7.97
N ALA A 125 -14.70 -15.05 -7.36
CA ALA A 125 -15.29 -16.32 -7.81
C ALA A 125 -16.00 -16.23 -9.17
N ALA A 126 -16.61 -15.07 -9.47
CA ALA A 126 -17.26 -14.82 -10.74
C ALA A 126 -16.27 -14.64 -11.92
N ASP A 127 -14.96 -14.83 -11.69
CA ASP A 127 -13.90 -14.65 -12.68
C ASP A 127 -13.97 -13.28 -13.38
N ARG A 128 -14.40 -12.27 -12.62
CA ARG A 128 -14.39 -10.88 -13.05
C ARG A 128 -13.07 -10.27 -12.63
N GLU A 129 -12.35 -9.67 -13.57
CA GLU A 129 -11.20 -8.85 -13.26
C GLU A 129 -11.64 -7.75 -12.27
N PHE A 130 -11.21 -7.87 -11.00
CA PHE A 130 -11.62 -6.93 -9.95
C PHE A 130 -11.28 -5.48 -10.32
N GLY A 131 -10.18 -5.29 -11.06
CA GLY A 131 -9.80 -3.99 -11.63
C GLY A 131 -10.73 -3.48 -12.74
N GLU A 132 -11.38 -4.37 -13.50
CA GLU A 132 -12.37 -3.99 -14.53
C GLU A 132 -13.71 -3.58 -13.92
N LEU A 133 -14.04 -4.03 -12.71
CA LEU A 133 -15.25 -3.57 -12.01
C LEU A 133 -15.16 -2.08 -11.65
N PHE A 134 -13.98 -1.60 -11.26
CA PHE A 134 -13.74 -0.17 -11.08
C PHE A 134 -13.64 0.61 -12.41
N LYS A 135 -13.56 -0.11 -13.54
CA LYS A 135 -13.63 0.45 -14.91
C LYS A 135 -14.99 0.22 -15.56
N GLU A 136 -16.01 -0.19 -14.78
CA GLU A 136 -17.37 -0.16 -15.28
C GLU A 136 -17.68 1.30 -15.66
N PRO A 137 -18.04 1.60 -16.91
CA PRO A 137 -17.99 2.96 -17.44
C PRO A 137 -18.89 3.92 -16.66
N GLU A 138 -19.96 3.42 -16.05
CA GLU A 138 -20.85 4.22 -15.21
C GLU A 138 -20.24 4.50 -13.83
N LEU A 139 -19.66 3.49 -13.18
CA LEU A 139 -18.99 3.66 -11.89
C LEU A 139 -17.74 4.54 -12.02
N GLU A 140 -16.94 4.33 -13.08
CA GLU A 140 -15.77 5.16 -13.37
C GLU A 140 -16.18 6.62 -13.61
N LYS A 141 -17.23 6.87 -14.40
CA LYS A 141 -17.78 8.21 -14.59
C LYS A 141 -18.24 8.84 -13.28
N GLN A 142 -18.91 8.09 -12.40
CA GLN A 142 -19.37 8.60 -11.11
C GLN A 142 -18.19 8.93 -10.19
N ILE A 143 -17.17 8.06 -10.15
CA ILE A 143 -15.95 8.30 -9.37
C ILE A 143 -15.19 9.52 -9.90
N GLU A 144 -15.00 9.64 -11.22
CA GLU A 144 -14.34 10.79 -11.83
C GLU A 144 -15.16 12.08 -11.67
N ALA A 145 -16.49 12.00 -11.81
CA ALA A 145 -17.38 13.15 -11.55
C ALA A 145 -17.25 13.64 -10.10
N LEU A 146 -17.21 12.73 -9.12
CA LEU A 146 -16.97 13.09 -7.72
C LEU A 146 -15.59 13.70 -7.50
N LYS A 147 -14.54 13.18 -8.17
CA LYS A 147 -13.18 13.74 -8.08
C LYS A 147 -13.12 15.15 -8.68
N GLU A 148 -13.78 15.38 -9.81
CA GLU A 148 -13.86 16.69 -10.44
C GLU A 148 -14.72 17.66 -9.63
N GLU A 149 -15.83 17.21 -9.03
CA GLU A 149 -16.62 18.01 -8.08
C GLU A 149 -15.75 18.43 -6.90
N ARG A 150 -15.01 17.50 -6.30
CA ARG A 150 -14.08 17.79 -5.21
C ARG A 150 -13.04 18.83 -5.61
N LYS A 151 -12.39 18.67 -6.78
CA LYS A 151 -11.40 19.63 -7.28
C LYS A 151 -12.01 21.01 -7.52
N ARG A 152 -13.23 21.08 -8.05
CA ARG A 152 -13.96 22.35 -8.26
C ARG A 152 -14.22 23.04 -6.94
N VAL A 153 -14.74 22.32 -5.94
CA VAL A 153 -14.96 22.85 -4.59
C VAL A 153 -13.63 23.32 -4.01
N GLU A 154 -12.57 22.50 -4.00
CA GLU A 154 -11.25 22.89 -3.51
C GLU A 154 -10.69 24.15 -4.22
N ALA A 155 -10.92 24.28 -5.54
CA ALA A 155 -10.52 25.46 -6.31
C ALA A 155 -11.35 26.70 -5.98
N GLU A 156 -12.67 26.58 -5.79
CA GLU A 156 -13.51 27.69 -5.33
C GLU A 156 -13.06 28.17 -3.95
N LEU A 157 -12.78 27.25 -3.02
CA LEU A 157 -12.25 27.58 -1.71
C LEU A 157 -10.87 28.26 -1.78
N GLN A 158 -10.03 27.82 -2.71
CA GLN A 158 -8.74 28.42 -2.98
C GLN A 158 -8.86 29.90 -3.36
N THR A 159 -9.86 30.26 -4.18
CA THR A 159 -10.06 31.66 -4.59
C THR A 159 -10.50 32.56 -3.43
N VAL A 160 -11.23 32.01 -2.45
CA VAL A 160 -11.75 32.79 -1.32
C VAL A 160 -10.70 32.96 -0.21
N VAL A 161 -9.81 31.98 -0.01
CA VAL A 161 -8.89 31.94 1.15
C VAL A 161 -7.40 32.03 0.78
N GLY A 162 -7.04 31.99 -0.50
CA GLY A 162 -5.75 32.47 -1.02
C GLY A 162 -4.52 31.56 -0.83
N ARG A 163 -4.64 30.31 -0.36
CA ARG A 163 -3.47 29.41 -0.18
C ARG A 163 -3.75 27.97 -0.57
N GLU A 164 -2.94 27.39 -1.46
CA GLU A 164 -3.17 26.04 -2.03
C GLU A 164 -3.59 25.02 -0.98
N SER A 165 -4.73 24.36 -1.22
CA SER A 165 -5.06 23.12 -0.52
C SER A 165 -4.08 22.04 -0.94
N LYS A 166 -3.41 21.43 0.03
CA LYS A 166 -2.60 20.24 -0.27
C LYS A 166 -3.58 19.10 -0.44
N PRO A 167 -3.73 18.52 -1.65
CA PRO A 167 -4.63 17.39 -1.80
C PRO A 167 -4.16 16.29 -0.86
N ALA A 168 -5.02 15.88 0.06
CA ALA A 168 -4.81 14.66 0.82
C ALA A 168 -4.70 13.51 -0.20
N ARG A 169 -3.46 13.13 -0.55
CA ARG A 169 -3.18 11.95 -1.37
C ARG A 169 -3.61 10.73 -0.57
N ARG A 170 -4.78 10.20 -0.86
CA ARG A 170 -5.25 8.95 -0.27
C ARG A 170 -5.80 8.02 -1.34
N THR A 171 -4.87 7.38 -2.04
CA THR A 171 -5.15 6.25 -2.95
C THR A 171 -5.49 4.97 -2.18
N ILE A 172 -5.26 4.95 -0.86
CA ILE A 172 -5.38 3.76 0.02
C ILE A 172 -6.84 3.58 0.53
N GLU A 173 -7.71 4.58 0.39
CA GLU A 173 -9.07 4.58 0.98
C GLU A 173 -10.06 3.64 0.31
N SER A 174 -9.74 3.07 -0.86
CA SER A 174 -10.66 2.19 -1.60
C SER A 174 -10.81 0.80 -0.95
N GLU A 175 -9.73 0.24 -0.42
CA GLU A 175 -9.65 -1.21 -0.11
C GLU A 175 -10.12 -1.57 1.31
N LEU A 176 -10.34 -0.58 2.18
CA LEU A 176 -10.71 -0.77 3.59
C LEU A 176 -12.20 -0.58 3.87
N ARG A 177 -13.01 -0.32 2.84
CA ARG A 177 -14.40 0.12 3.01
C ARG A 177 -15.36 -0.93 3.51
N TYR A 178 -14.94 -2.19 3.49
CA TYR A 178 -15.64 -3.28 4.15
C TYR A 178 -15.64 -3.15 5.68
N LEU A 179 -14.75 -2.32 6.26
CA LEU A 179 -14.71 -2.02 7.69
C LEU A 179 -15.77 -0.96 8.09
N PRO A 180 -16.18 -0.93 9.37
CA PRO A 180 -16.99 0.17 9.92
C PRO A 180 -16.33 1.54 9.65
N ALA A 181 -17.14 2.58 9.40
CA ALA A 181 -16.65 3.90 8.99
C ALA A 181 -15.68 4.55 9.99
N GLU A 182 -15.88 4.32 11.29
CA GLU A 182 -14.99 4.78 12.35
C GLU A 182 -13.61 4.10 12.27
N LYS A 183 -13.59 2.79 12.06
CA LYS A 183 -12.35 2.00 11.92
C LYS A 183 -11.62 2.30 10.61
N GLU A 184 -12.36 2.50 9.52
CA GLU A 184 -11.80 2.94 8.24
C GLU A 184 -11.05 4.27 8.41
N LEU A 185 -11.66 5.25 9.06
CA LEU A 185 -11.06 6.55 9.31
C LEU A 185 -9.81 6.41 10.21
N ALA A 186 -9.92 5.72 11.34
CA ALA A 186 -8.81 5.50 12.25
C ALA A 186 -7.62 4.79 11.56
N PHE A 187 -7.90 3.79 10.72
CA PHE A 187 -6.88 3.05 9.97
C PHE A 187 -6.26 3.89 8.85
N SER A 188 -7.06 4.73 8.17
CA SER A 188 -6.57 5.66 7.13
C SER A 188 -5.64 6.72 7.74
N ASP A 189 -6.02 7.29 8.88
CA ASP A 189 -5.21 8.27 9.60
C ASP A 189 -3.92 7.66 10.16
N LEU A 190 -4.02 6.45 10.73
CA LEU A 190 -2.86 5.67 11.11
C LEU A 190 -1.94 5.46 9.89
N SER A 191 -2.47 4.93 8.79
CA SER A 191 -1.70 4.66 7.57
C SER A 191 -1.01 5.90 7.03
N ALA A 192 -1.68 7.06 7.05
CA ALA A 192 -1.10 8.33 6.63
C ALA A 192 0.04 8.78 7.56
N ARG A 193 -0.10 8.62 8.87
CA ARG A 193 0.97 8.89 9.85
C ARG A 193 2.17 7.97 9.64
N LEU A 194 1.92 6.67 9.50
CA LEU A 194 2.93 5.66 9.26
C LEU A 194 3.68 5.91 7.94
N LEU A 195 2.98 6.31 6.88
CA LEU A 195 3.60 6.67 5.61
C LEU A 195 4.51 7.91 5.74
N LYS A 196 4.07 8.96 6.46
CA LYS A 196 4.89 10.15 6.72
C LYS A 196 6.16 9.80 7.50
N GLU A 197 6.03 8.94 8.51
CA GLU A 197 7.18 8.47 9.28
C GLU A 197 8.16 7.69 8.40
N ARG A 198 7.66 6.79 7.54
CA ARG A 198 8.49 6.06 6.57
C ARG A 198 9.27 7.02 5.69
N GLN A 199 8.58 8.01 5.12
CA GLN A 199 9.21 9.00 4.25
C GLN A 199 10.24 9.85 5.00
N ALA A 200 10.04 10.12 6.29
CA ALA A 200 11.02 10.83 7.09
C ALA A 200 12.30 10.00 7.26
N VAL A 201 12.16 8.70 7.61
CA VAL A 201 13.29 7.76 7.73
C VAL A 201 14.04 7.61 6.40
N ASP A 202 13.32 7.52 5.28
CA ASP A 202 13.92 7.37 3.96
C ASP A 202 14.62 8.67 3.47
N ARG A 203 14.24 9.85 4.00
CA ARG A 203 14.83 11.15 3.64
C ARG A 203 15.99 11.58 4.54
N GLU A 204 16.23 10.92 5.67
CA GLU A 204 17.35 11.25 6.55
C GLU A 204 18.69 11.05 5.82
N PRO A 205 19.55 12.09 5.74
CA PRO A 205 20.86 11.98 5.10
C PRO A 205 21.75 10.97 5.86
N GLY A 206 22.47 10.15 5.08
CA GLY A 206 23.03 8.88 5.55
C GLY A 206 24.34 9.00 6.33
N ASN A 207 24.24 8.92 7.66
CA ASN A 207 25.37 8.55 8.54
C ASN A 207 25.32 7.08 8.99
N ALA A 208 24.17 6.41 8.85
CA ALA A 208 23.97 5.03 9.26
C ALA A 208 24.42 4.03 8.19
N THR A 209 24.98 2.90 8.60
CA THR A 209 25.34 1.79 7.71
C THR A 209 24.11 1.15 7.04
N PRO A 210 24.26 0.43 5.91
CA PRO A 210 23.15 -0.29 5.28
C PRO A 210 22.43 -1.27 6.24
N ALA A 211 23.18 -1.92 7.14
CA ALA A 211 22.65 -2.85 8.13
C ALA A 211 21.80 -2.15 9.20
N GLU A 212 22.27 -1.02 9.73
CA GLU A 212 21.51 -0.21 10.70
C GLU A 212 20.23 0.35 10.09
N ARG A 213 20.29 0.81 8.82
CA ARG A 213 19.09 1.25 8.10
C ARG A 213 18.10 0.11 7.89
N ALA A 214 18.58 -1.10 7.60
CA ALA A 214 17.73 -2.28 7.47
C ALA A 214 17.07 -2.67 8.80
N ALA A 215 17.83 -2.68 9.89
CA ALA A 215 17.31 -2.95 11.24
C ALA A 215 16.26 -1.92 11.66
N ARG A 216 16.51 -0.62 11.43
CA ARG A 216 15.55 0.45 11.73
C ARG A 216 14.26 0.32 10.92
N ARG A 217 14.35 0.03 9.62
CA ARG A 217 13.16 -0.23 8.78
C ARG A 217 12.38 -1.46 9.26
N LYS A 218 13.08 -2.53 9.66
CA LYS A 218 12.44 -3.74 10.21
C LYS A 218 11.69 -3.43 11.51
N ALA A 219 12.35 -2.79 12.48
CA ALA A 219 11.72 -2.42 13.76
C ALA A 219 10.53 -1.47 13.57
N MET A 220 10.65 -0.51 12.64
CA MET A 220 9.55 0.37 12.26
C MET A 220 8.39 -0.42 11.65
N PHE A 221 8.66 -1.34 10.72
CA PHE A 221 7.64 -2.18 10.12
C PHE A 221 6.92 -3.04 11.17
N GLU A 222 7.64 -3.68 12.08
CA GLU A 222 7.07 -4.48 13.18
C GLU A 222 6.18 -3.63 14.09
N ARG A 223 6.65 -2.44 14.48
CA ARG A 223 5.84 -1.51 15.28
C ARG A 223 4.58 -1.08 14.53
N HIS A 224 4.70 -0.77 13.24
CA HIS A 224 3.58 -0.39 12.38
C HIS A 224 2.53 -1.51 12.30
N GLN A 225 2.96 -2.78 12.25
CA GLN A 225 2.03 -3.92 12.27
C GLN A 225 1.30 -4.05 13.60
N VAL A 226 2.00 -3.87 14.73
CA VAL A 226 1.37 -3.88 16.06
C VAL A 226 0.33 -2.75 16.20
N GLU A 227 0.67 -1.52 15.76
CA GLU A 227 -0.25 -0.39 15.79
C GLU A 227 -1.50 -0.63 14.91
N ARG A 228 -1.32 -1.24 13.72
CA ARG A 228 -2.45 -1.57 12.83
C ARG A 228 -3.34 -2.67 13.41
N ARG A 229 -2.73 -3.71 13.99
CA ARG A 229 -3.47 -4.82 14.62
C ARG A 229 -4.27 -4.35 15.82
N ALA A 230 -3.78 -3.39 16.60
CA ALA A 230 -4.50 -2.85 17.75
C ALA A 230 -5.83 -2.13 17.39
N LEU A 231 -6.00 -1.68 16.14
CA LEU A 231 -7.23 -1.02 15.68
C LEU A 231 -8.32 -1.98 15.18
N LEU A 232 -7.93 -3.21 14.83
CA LEU A 232 -8.79 -4.19 14.20
C LEU A 232 -9.05 -5.35 15.17
N SER A 233 -10.22 -5.97 15.09
CA SER A 233 -10.43 -7.26 15.76
C SER A 233 -9.55 -8.33 15.11
N ASP A 234 -9.31 -9.45 15.78
CA ASP A 234 -8.50 -10.53 15.20
C ASP A 234 -9.09 -11.02 13.86
N ALA A 235 -10.42 -11.13 13.76
CA ALA A 235 -11.09 -11.52 12.51
C ALA A 235 -10.96 -10.46 11.39
N GLU A 236 -11.02 -9.16 11.74
CA GLU A 236 -10.82 -8.07 10.79
C GLU A 236 -9.37 -7.99 10.31
N TRP A 237 -8.42 -8.23 11.22
CA TRP A 237 -6.99 -8.30 10.91
C TRP A 237 -6.68 -9.47 9.97
N ASP A 238 -7.20 -10.66 10.26
CA ASP A 238 -6.99 -11.84 9.41
C ASP A 238 -7.53 -11.64 8.00
N GLU A 239 -8.71 -11.04 7.88
CA GLU A 239 -9.30 -10.71 6.57
C GLU A 239 -8.51 -9.61 5.85
N TYR A 240 -8.05 -8.58 6.58
CA TYR A 240 -7.19 -7.54 6.03
C TYR A 240 -5.89 -8.12 5.50
N GLU A 241 -5.19 -8.92 6.31
CA GLU A 241 -3.93 -9.56 5.95
C GLU A 241 -4.12 -10.49 4.74
N LEU A 242 -5.20 -11.28 4.73
CA LEU A 242 -5.51 -12.16 3.61
C LEU A 242 -5.73 -11.37 2.33
N ARG A 243 -6.60 -10.34 2.32
CA ARG A 243 -6.90 -9.53 1.12
C ARG A 243 -5.69 -8.81 0.55
N HIS A 244 -4.78 -8.35 1.41
CA HIS A 244 -3.56 -7.64 1.00
C HIS A 244 -2.37 -8.58 0.78
N SER A 245 -2.53 -9.87 1.04
CA SER A 245 -1.49 -10.87 0.79
C SER A 245 -1.26 -11.09 -0.70
N ARG A 246 -0.07 -11.60 -1.03
CA ARG A 246 0.21 -12.09 -2.38
C ARG A 246 -0.67 -13.27 -2.80
N HIS A 247 -1.21 -14.00 -1.84
CA HIS A 247 -2.03 -15.19 -2.07
C HIS A 247 -3.44 -14.85 -2.52
N ALA A 248 -4.10 -13.87 -1.88
CA ALA A 248 -5.37 -13.36 -2.38
C ALA A 248 -5.21 -12.71 -3.76
N ASN A 249 -4.11 -11.98 -3.98
CA ASN A 249 -3.79 -11.46 -5.31
C ASN A 249 -3.58 -12.57 -6.35
N HIS A 250 -2.90 -13.66 -5.98
CA HIS A 250 -2.67 -14.81 -6.86
C HIS A 250 -3.98 -15.49 -7.26
N VAL A 251 -4.82 -15.83 -6.27
CA VAL A 251 -6.13 -16.44 -6.51
C VAL A 251 -7.03 -15.51 -7.32
N ARG A 252 -7.02 -14.20 -7.03
CA ARG A 252 -7.79 -13.20 -7.77
C ARG A 252 -7.38 -13.06 -9.24
N ASN A 253 -6.10 -13.23 -9.53
CA ASN A 253 -5.56 -13.16 -10.87
C ASN A 253 -5.55 -14.54 -11.57
N THR A 254 -6.17 -15.56 -10.97
CA THR A 254 -6.32 -16.88 -11.58
C THR A 254 -7.64 -16.94 -12.35
N HIS A 255 -7.58 -16.86 -13.68
CA HIS A 255 -8.75 -16.77 -14.54
C HIS A 255 -9.17 -18.12 -15.14
N GLY A 256 -10.46 -18.29 -15.44
CA GLY A 256 -10.98 -19.55 -15.99
C GLY A 256 -10.92 -20.75 -15.02
N PHE A 257 -10.66 -20.50 -13.74
CA PHE A 257 -10.76 -21.49 -12.66
C PHE A 257 -12.11 -21.33 -11.96
N THR A 258 -13.00 -22.30 -12.14
CA THR A 258 -14.34 -22.29 -11.54
C THR A 258 -14.28 -22.84 -10.11
N ALA A 259 -14.39 -21.97 -9.11
CA ALA A 259 -14.46 -22.35 -7.70
C ALA A 259 -15.43 -21.44 -6.95
N SER A 260 -15.98 -21.92 -5.83
CA SER A 260 -16.85 -21.13 -4.97
C SER A 260 -16.08 -20.05 -4.21
N THR A 261 -16.81 -19.07 -3.67
CA THR A 261 -16.29 -18.02 -2.79
C THR A 261 -15.49 -18.61 -1.62
N GLU A 262 -16.04 -19.62 -0.94
CA GLU A 262 -15.39 -20.29 0.18
C GLU A 262 -14.16 -21.08 -0.25
N GLU A 263 -14.22 -21.77 -1.40
CA GLU A 263 -13.09 -22.53 -1.94
C GLU A 263 -11.91 -21.61 -2.25
N LEU A 264 -12.13 -20.47 -2.91
CA LEU A 264 -11.08 -19.51 -3.24
C LEU A 264 -10.47 -18.86 -2.01
N ARG A 265 -11.30 -18.47 -1.03
CA ARG A 265 -10.81 -17.95 0.25
C ARG A 265 -9.94 -18.99 0.96
N SER A 266 -10.42 -20.24 1.02
CA SER A 266 -9.71 -21.34 1.66
C SER A 266 -8.40 -21.70 0.94
N LEU A 267 -8.34 -21.54 -0.38
CA LEU A 267 -7.16 -21.73 -1.20
C LEU A 267 -6.11 -20.63 -0.92
N ALA A 268 -6.54 -19.37 -0.83
CA ALA A 268 -5.66 -18.25 -0.49
C ALA A 268 -5.04 -18.44 0.92
N VAL A 269 -5.82 -18.93 1.88
CA VAL A 269 -5.32 -19.30 3.22
C VAL A 269 -4.31 -20.44 3.14
N ALA A 270 -4.62 -21.51 2.39
CA ALA A 270 -3.72 -22.65 2.24
C ALA A 270 -2.37 -22.25 1.62
N LEU A 271 -2.38 -21.36 0.63
CA LEU A 271 -1.16 -20.81 0.02
C LEU A 271 -0.33 -19.98 1.02
N ARG A 272 -0.99 -19.18 1.85
CA ARG A 272 -0.34 -18.41 2.93
C ARG A 272 0.31 -19.33 3.95
N ASP A 273 -0.42 -20.34 4.41
CA ASP A 273 0.06 -21.26 5.44
C ASP A 273 1.20 -22.14 4.89
N PHE A 274 1.12 -22.55 3.62
CA PHE A 274 2.21 -23.24 2.94
C PHE A 274 3.49 -22.39 2.90
N GLU A 275 3.37 -21.10 2.61
CA GLU A 275 4.50 -20.17 2.56
C GLU A 275 5.14 -19.90 3.91
N LEU A 276 4.32 -19.76 4.95
CA LEU A 276 4.80 -19.62 6.33
C LEU A 276 5.59 -20.87 6.75
N ALA A 277 5.12 -22.06 6.38
CA ALA A 277 5.81 -23.32 6.64
C ALA A 277 7.03 -23.55 5.72
N ASN A 278 7.01 -23.00 4.50
CA ASN A 278 8.02 -23.20 3.46
C ASN A 278 8.49 -21.85 2.89
N PRO A 279 9.25 -21.06 3.69
CA PRO A 279 9.70 -19.74 3.27
C PRO A 279 10.57 -19.81 2.00
N LEU A 280 10.49 -18.77 1.17
CA LEU A 280 11.28 -18.70 -0.05
C LEU A 280 12.79 -18.74 0.27
N PRO A 281 13.57 -19.57 -0.46
CA PRO A 281 15.01 -19.56 -0.32
C PRO A 281 15.58 -18.21 -0.78
N VAL A 282 16.53 -17.68 -0.01
CA VAL A 282 17.17 -16.38 -0.30
C VAL A 282 17.93 -16.48 -1.61
N PRO A 283 17.63 -15.64 -2.63
CA PRO A 283 18.36 -15.65 -3.90
C PRO A 283 19.85 -15.45 -3.69
N ARG A 284 20.67 -16.15 -4.48
CA ARG A 284 22.11 -15.98 -4.47
C ARG A 284 22.48 -14.54 -4.83
N ASP A 285 23.23 -13.91 -3.94
CA ASP A 285 23.89 -12.62 -4.11
C ASP A 285 25.39 -12.87 -4.17
N SER A 286 26.00 -12.61 -5.33
CA SER A 286 27.44 -12.82 -5.52
C SER A 286 28.33 -12.01 -4.57
N ASN A 287 27.77 -10.99 -3.92
CA ASN A 287 28.48 -10.12 -2.98
C ASN A 287 28.29 -10.54 -1.51
N ARG A 288 27.52 -11.60 -1.21
CA ARG A 288 27.36 -12.14 0.15
C ARG A 288 28.12 -13.45 0.32
N PRO A 289 29.23 -13.44 1.09
CA PRO A 289 29.92 -14.67 1.46
C PRO A 289 29.01 -15.53 2.34
N GLY A 290 28.68 -16.75 1.90
CA GLY A 290 27.84 -17.70 2.65
C GLY A 290 26.46 -17.98 2.05
N ASP A 291 26.13 -17.39 0.90
CA ASP A 291 24.88 -17.72 0.21
C ASP A 291 24.87 -19.17 -0.28
N ASP A 292 23.70 -19.80 -0.12
CA ASP A 292 23.49 -21.22 -0.37
C ASP A 292 23.68 -21.56 -1.86
N LEU A 293 24.65 -22.43 -2.15
CA LEU A 293 24.93 -22.92 -3.51
C LEU A 293 23.75 -23.72 -4.09
N ASN A 294 22.83 -24.19 -3.26
CA ASN A 294 21.71 -25.04 -3.64
C ASN A 294 20.38 -24.27 -3.83
N TRP A 295 20.42 -22.96 -4.05
CA TRP A 295 19.21 -22.15 -4.26
C TRP A 295 18.26 -22.73 -5.32
N ASN A 296 18.80 -23.19 -6.46
CA ASN A 296 18.00 -23.80 -7.53
C ASN A 296 17.30 -25.07 -7.04
N ALA A 297 18.03 -25.98 -6.39
CA ALA A 297 17.49 -27.25 -5.89
C ALA A 297 16.41 -27.01 -4.82
N LYS A 298 16.67 -26.14 -3.84
CA LYS A 298 15.67 -25.77 -2.81
C LYS A 298 14.44 -25.10 -3.39
N SER A 299 14.61 -24.26 -4.42
CA SER A 299 13.49 -23.63 -5.11
C SER A 299 12.64 -24.65 -5.86
N GLN A 300 13.28 -25.65 -6.50
CA GLN A 300 12.59 -26.76 -7.17
C GLN A 300 11.87 -27.67 -6.17
N GLU A 301 12.52 -28.03 -5.06
CA GLU A 301 11.91 -28.82 -3.98
C GLU A 301 10.68 -28.11 -3.40
N ARG A 302 10.78 -26.81 -3.12
CA ARG A 302 9.65 -26.01 -2.65
C ARG A 302 8.53 -25.97 -3.69
N ALA A 303 8.83 -25.73 -4.96
CA ALA A 303 7.84 -25.71 -6.03
C ALA A 303 7.15 -27.08 -6.20
N ALA A 304 7.90 -28.18 -6.06
CA ALA A 304 7.35 -29.53 -6.07
C ALA A 304 6.45 -29.79 -4.85
N ALA A 305 6.84 -29.34 -3.66
CA ALA A 305 6.03 -29.42 -2.45
C ALA A 305 4.74 -28.59 -2.56
N GLU A 306 4.83 -27.40 -3.15
CA GLU A 306 3.68 -26.52 -3.42
C GLU A 306 2.71 -27.19 -4.39
N LYS A 307 3.23 -27.71 -5.51
CA LYS A 307 2.46 -28.49 -6.47
C LYS A 307 1.77 -29.69 -5.82
N ALA A 308 2.49 -30.47 -5.00
CA ALA A 308 1.95 -31.64 -4.32
C ALA A 308 0.83 -31.26 -3.33
N ALA A 309 1.03 -30.19 -2.55
CA ALA A 309 0.03 -29.69 -1.61
C ALA A 309 -1.24 -29.21 -2.33
N LEU A 310 -1.08 -28.45 -3.42
CA LEU A 310 -2.21 -27.96 -4.21
C LEU A 310 -2.92 -29.09 -4.97
N THR A 311 -2.18 -30.06 -5.51
CA THR A 311 -2.75 -31.24 -6.18
C THR A 311 -3.53 -32.11 -5.20
N THR A 312 -3.04 -32.27 -3.97
CA THR A 312 -3.76 -33.00 -2.91
C THR A 312 -5.09 -32.33 -2.55
N ARG A 313 -5.13 -31.00 -2.58
CA ARG A 313 -6.33 -30.20 -2.26
C ARG A 313 -7.33 -30.13 -3.41
N LEU A 314 -6.87 -29.84 -4.62
CA LEU A 314 -7.70 -29.54 -5.79
C LEU A 314 -7.92 -30.74 -6.71
N GLY A 315 -7.19 -31.82 -6.51
CA GLY A 315 -7.05 -32.91 -7.48
C GLY A 315 -6.18 -32.52 -8.67
N GLU A 316 -5.80 -33.49 -9.51
CA GLU A 316 -4.95 -33.26 -10.69
C GLU A 316 -5.60 -32.32 -11.70
N ALA A 317 -6.88 -32.53 -12.00
CA ALA A 317 -7.61 -31.69 -12.94
C ALA A 317 -7.80 -30.25 -12.43
N GLY A 318 -8.11 -30.09 -11.14
CA GLY A 318 -8.29 -28.78 -10.50
C GLY A 318 -6.96 -28.01 -10.44
N PHE A 319 -5.87 -28.68 -10.09
CA PHE A 319 -4.54 -28.08 -10.12
C PHE A 319 -4.14 -27.63 -11.54
N ALA A 320 -4.37 -28.47 -12.56
CA ALA A 320 -4.08 -28.11 -13.95
C ALA A 320 -4.92 -26.91 -14.44
N ALA A 321 -6.17 -26.77 -13.98
CA ALA A 321 -6.99 -25.61 -14.26
C ALA A 321 -6.48 -24.35 -13.53
N PHE A 322 -6.07 -24.48 -12.27
CA PHE A 322 -5.51 -23.40 -11.47
C PHE A 322 -4.16 -22.88 -12.03
N GLU A 323 -3.26 -23.80 -12.40
CA GLU A 323 -1.96 -23.47 -13.00
C GLU A 323 -2.14 -22.76 -14.35
N ARG A 324 -3.02 -23.29 -15.21
CA ARG A 324 -3.37 -22.65 -16.47
C ARG A 324 -3.98 -21.28 -16.26
N GLY A 325 -4.90 -21.17 -15.29
CA GLY A 325 -5.57 -19.94 -14.95
C GLY A 325 -4.64 -18.88 -14.40
N SER A 326 -3.45 -19.25 -13.91
CA SER A 326 -2.43 -18.32 -13.44
C SER A 326 -1.52 -17.79 -14.56
N ASP A 327 -1.57 -18.36 -15.77
CA ASP A 327 -0.72 -17.99 -16.90
C ASP A 327 -1.24 -16.73 -17.61
N PRO A 328 -0.46 -15.63 -17.68
CA PRO A 328 -0.87 -14.40 -18.39
C PRO A 328 -1.20 -14.61 -19.87
N ARG A 329 -0.59 -15.61 -20.52
CA ARG A 329 -0.88 -15.96 -21.92
C ARG A 329 -2.29 -16.52 -22.04
N PHE A 330 -2.69 -17.36 -21.08
CA PHE A 330 -4.04 -17.90 -21.03
C PHE A 330 -5.07 -16.79 -20.82
N HIS A 331 -4.78 -15.78 -20.00
CA HIS A 331 -5.70 -14.65 -19.79
C HIS A 331 -6.01 -13.91 -21.09
N MET A 332 -4.97 -13.63 -21.89
CA MET A 332 -5.15 -12.99 -23.20
C MET A 332 -5.98 -13.85 -24.15
N LEU A 333 -5.68 -15.15 -24.21
CA LEU A 333 -6.42 -16.09 -25.07
C LEU A 333 -7.87 -16.26 -24.62
N LEU A 334 -8.12 -16.32 -23.32
CA LEU A 334 -9.46 -16.42 -22.75
C LEU A 334 -10.28 -15.16 -23.04
N LYS A 335 -9.67 -13.98 -22.92
CA LYS A 335 -10.30 -12.70 -23.27
C LYS A 335 -10.64 -12.63 -24.76
N LEU A 336 -9.75 -13.10 -25.64
CA LEU A 336 -10.01 -13.21 -27.08
C LEU A 336 -11.12 -14.21 -27.38
N ALA A 337 -11.10 -15.40 -26.78
CA ALA A 337 -12.13 -16.41 -26.94
C ALA A 337 -13.52 -15.85 -26.54
N ARG A 338 -13.62 -15.20 -25.38
CA ARG A 338 -14.85 -14.52 -24.92
C ARG A 338 -15.32 -13.45 -25.91
N ARG A 339 -14.40 -12.62 -26.42
CA ARG A 339 -14.73 -11.57 -27.39
C ARG A 339 -15.24 -12.13 -28.73
N LEU A 340 -14.79 -13.31 -29.10
CA LEU A 340 -15.20 -14.02 -30.32
C LEU A 340 -16.36 -15.00 -30.06
N GLU A 341 -16.94 -14.97 -28.86
CA GLU A 341 -18.02 -15.88 -28.43
C GLU A 341 -17.65 -17.38 -28.56
N LEU A 342 -16.36 -17.68 -28.45
CA LEU A 342 -15.84 -19.04 -28.43
C LEU A 342 -15.86 -19.62 -27.02
N ALA A 343 -15.96 -20.95 -26.94
CA ALA A 343 -15.90 -21.68 -25.69
C ALA A 343 -14.52 -21.50 -25.00
N PRO A 344 -14.45 -21.36 -23.66
CA PRO A 344 -13.18 -21.21 -22.91
C PRO A 344 -12.14 -22.30 -23.20
N GLU A 345 -12.61 -23.50 -23.56
CA GLU A 345 -11.79 -24.64 -23.92
C GLU A 345 -10.91 -24.35 -25.15
N ALA A 346 -11.36 -23.49 -26.08
CA ALA A 346 -10.57 -23.08 -27.23
C ALA A 346 -9.29 -22.34 -26.80
N ALA A 347 -9.37 -21.49 -25.78
CA ALA A 347 -8.20 -20.81 -25.22
C ALA A 347 -7.21 -21.80 -24.58
N ALA A 348 -7.72 -22.85 -23.93
CA ALA A 348 -6.89 -23.89 -23.34
C ALA A 348 -6.18 -24.73 -24.41
N GLN A 349 -6.88 -25.07 -25.50
CA GLN A 349 -6.31 -25.78 -26.65
C GLN A 349 -5.21 -24.95 -27.33
N TRP A 350 -5.45 -23.66 -27.55
CA TRP A 350 -4.45 -22.78 -28.15
C TRP A 350 -3.20 -22.64 -27.28
N LEU A 351 -3.36 -22.51 -25.97
CA LEU A 351 -2.23 -22.48 -25.05
C LEU A 351 -1.43 -23.79 -25.10
N ALA A 352 -2.11 -24.93 -25.17
CA ALA A 352 -1.46 -26.23 -25.28
C ALA A 352 -0.64 -26.32 -26.57
N VAL A 353 -1.22 -25.97 -27.73
CA VAL A 353 -0.52 -25.95 -29.02
C VAL A 353 0.69 -25.01 -28.98
N GLN A 354 0.53 -23.81 -28.44
CA GLN A 354 1.61 -22.83 -28.31
C GLN A 354 2.75 -23.37 -27.42
N THR A 355 2.41 -23.99 -26.30
CA THR A 355 3.40 -24.54 -25.36
C THR A 355 4.15 -25.71 -26.00
N THR A 356 3.46 -26.62 -26.67
CA THR A 356 4.09 -27.73 -27.41
C THR A 356 5.00 -27.21 -28.52
N ALA A 357 4.57 -26.22 -29.31
CA ALA A 357 5.39 -25.64 -30.37
C ALA A 357 6.65 -24.94 -29.83
N GLN A 358 6.51 -24.20 -28.72
CA GLN A 358 7.65 -23.54 -28.06
C GLN A 358 8.65 -24.56 -27.51
N GLU A 359 8.16 -25.64 -26.91
CA GLU A 359 9.02 -26.71 -26.38
C GLU A 359 9.76 -27.42 -27.52
N GLN A 360 9.08 -27.75 -28.61
CA GLN A 360 9.75 -28.34 -29.79
C GLN A 360 10.77 -27.38 -30.41
N ALA A 361 10.46 -26.08 -30.51
CA ALA A 361 11.41 -25.08 -30.98
C ALA A 361 12.61 -24.88 -30.04
N ARG A 362 12.42 -25.07 -28.73
CA ARG A 362 13.50 -25.05 -27.74
C ARG A 362 14.39 -26.28 -27.89
N LEU A 363 13.80 -27.46 -27.94
CA LEU A 363 14.53 -28.73 -28.16
C LEU A 363 15.31 -28.71 -29.48
N THR A 364 14.76 -28.13 -30.54
CA THR A 364 15.44 -27.97 -31.84
C THR A 364 16.66 -27.04 -31.72
N ARG A 365 16.51 -25.88 -31.06
CA ARG A 365 17.60 -24.91 -30.84
C ARG A 365 18.70 -25.43 -29.91
N GLU A 366 18.32 -26.17 -28.88
CA GLU A 366 19.25 -26.78 -27.93
C GLU A 366 19.91 -28.05 -28.50
N ASN A 367 19.45 -28.56 -29.66
CA ASN A 367 20.00 -29.78 -30.26
C ASN A 367 21.37 -29.51 -30.90
N PRO A 368 22.46 -30.06 -30.34
CA PRO A 368 23.81 -29.82 -30.84
C PRO A 368 24.08 -30.55 -32.18
N VAL A 369 23.19 -31.43 -32.62
CA VAL A 369 23.34 -32.25 -33.84
C VAL A 369 22.82 -31.53 -35.09
N LEU A 370 21.91 -30.56 -34.95
CA LEU A 370 21.40 -29.78 -36.09
C LEU A 370 22.42 -28.71 -36.53
N ALA A 371 22.51 -28.47 -37.83
CA ALA A 371 23.33 -27.41 -38.40
C ALA A 371 22.74 -26.02 -38.07
N ASP A 372 23.57 -24.98 -38.02
CA ASP A 372 23.16 -23.63 -37.56
C ASP A 372 22.08 -22.97 -38.42
N ASP A 373 21.87 -23.45 -39.64
CA ASP A 373 20.79 -23.06 -40.56
C ASP A 373 19.45 -23.79 -40.29
N ALA A 374 19.48 -24.88 -39.52
CA ALA A 374 18.33 -25.68 -39.11
C ALA A 374 17.95 -25.49 -37.62
N ARG A 375 18.73 -24.70 -36.86
CA ARG A 375 18.42 -24.23 -35.49
C ARG A 375 17.75 -22.86 -35.52
#